data_AF-A0A2N7QNN8-F1
#
_entry.id   AF-A0A2N7QNN8-F1
#
_cell.length_a   1.000
_cell.length_b   1.000
_cell.length_c   1.000
_cell.angle_alpha   90.00
_cell.angle_beta   90.00
_cell.angle_gamma   90.00
#
_symmetry.space_group_name_H-M   'P 1'
#
loop_
_entity.id
_entity.type
_entity.pdbx_description
1 polymer ?
#
loop_
_entity_poly.entity_id
_entity_poly.type
_entity_poly.pdbx_seq_one_letter_code
_entity_poly.pdbx_strand_id
1 'polypeptide(L)' 'MSRTREQLTNEFKALDLELLALEASGEQEEVLWLAFERLAQMPNHAVSSRDRLWWWGQLYAIMDRHAPRCLRAPI' A
#
# COMPACT_ATOMS: atom_id res chain seq x y z
N MET A 1 20.78 4.47 -2.21
CA MET A 1 20.72 3.25 -3.04
C MET A 1 19.26 2.92 -3.27
N SER A 2 18.87 2.53 -4.49
CA SER A 2 17.48 2.10 -4.77
C SER A 2 17.24 0.70 -4.23
N ARG A 3 16.04 0.45 -3.70
CA ARG A 3 15.59 -0.87 -3.28
C ARG A 3 15.51 -1.82 -4.47
N THR A 4 15.79 -3.09 -4.22
CA THR A 4 15.57 -4.15 -5.22
C THR A 4 14.08 -4.43 -5.36
N ARG A 5 13.69 -5.03 -6.49
CA ARG A 5 12.30 -5.44 -6.72
C ARG A 5 11.78 -6.38 -5.63
N GLU A 6 12.64 -7.28 -5.13
CA GLU A 6 12.30 -8.19 -4.03
C GLU A 6 12.01 -7.44 -2.72
N GLN A 7 12.82 -6.43 -2.38
CA GLN A 7 12.57 -5.58 -1.22
C GLN A 7 11.24 -4.82 -1.34
N LEU A 8 10.97 -4.25 -2.52
CA LEU A 8 9.69 -3.57 -2.79
C LEU A 8 8.51 -4.54 -2.72
N THR A 9 8.65 -5.77 -3.23
CA THR A 9 7.63 -6.81 -3.10
C THR A 9 7.34 -7.16 -1.65
N ASN A 10 8.38 -7.27 -0.81
CA ASN A 10 8.20 -7.58 0.61
C ASN A 10 7.50 -6.42 1.35
N GLU A 11 7.82 -5.18 1.01
CA GLU A 11 7.13 -4.00 1.58
C GLU A 11 5.66 -3.96 1.18
N PHE A 12 5.32 -4.28 -0.07
CA PHE A 12 3.92 -4.38 -0.49
C PHE A 12 3.16 -5.52 0.19
N LYS A 13 3.78 -6.68 0.38
CA LYS A 13 3.17 -7.79 1.14
C LYS A 13 2.92 -7.40 2.60
N ALA A 14 3.87 -6.70 3.22
CA ALA A 14 3.71 -6.21 4.58
C ALA A 14 2.53 -5.23 4.69
N LEU A 15 2.41 -4.30 3.73
CA LEU A 15 1.28 -3.37 3.68
C LEU A 15 -0.06 -4.11 3.50
N ASP A 16 -0.13 -5.06 2.57
CA ASP A 16 -1.36 -5.83 2.33
C ASP A 16 -1.82 -6.56 3.60
N LEU A 17 -0.89 -7.19 4.33
CA LEU A 17 -1.18 -7.84 5.60
C LEU A 17 -1.63 -6.86 6.68
N GLU A 18 -1.00 -5.69 6.77
CA GLU A 18 -1.39 -4.66 7.73
C GLU A 18 -2.78 -4.09 7.43
N LEU A 19 -3.08 -3.80 6.16
CA LEU A 19 -4.40 -3.32 5.74
C LEU A 19 -5.47 -4.39 6.02
N LEU A 20 -5.20 -5.67 5.72
CA LEU A 20 -6.13 -6.76 6.08
C LEU A 20 -6.36 -6.87 7.59
N ALA A 21 -5.33 -6.64 8.40
CA ALA A 21 -5.46 -6.67 9.85
C ALA A 21 -6.32 -5.49 10.36
N LEU A 22 -6.05 -4.27 9.87
CA LEU A 22 -6.81 -3.06 10.20
C LEU A 22 -8.28 -3.18 9.77
N GLU A 23 -8.54 -3.74 8.59
CA GLU A 23 -9.89 -4.05 8.11
C GLU A 23 -10.59 -5.06 9.01
N ALA A 24 -9.89 -6.13 9.41
CA ALA A 24 -10.46 -7.16 10.28
C ALA A 24 -10.80 -6.64 11.68
N SER A 25 -10.05 -5.66 12.19
CA SER A 25 -10.35 -4.97 13.45
C SER A 25 -11.43 -3.90 13.32
N GLY A 26 -11.91 -3.59 12.12
CA GLY A 26 -12.92 -2.56 11.89
C GLY A 26 -12.40 -1.14 12.16
N GLU A 27 -11.11 -0.91 11.92
CA GLU A 27 -10.50 0.41 12.07
C GLU A 27 -11.08 1.42 11.08
N GLN A 28 -10.98 2.69 11.43
CA GLN A 28 -11.50 3.78 10.61
C GLN A 28 -10.70 3.93 9.31
N GLU A 29 -11.35 4.41 8.26
CA GLU A 29 -10.75 4.61 6.94
C GLU A 29 -9.48 5.47 7.01
N GLU A 30 -9.44 6.47 7.89
CA GLU A 30 -8.26 7.32 8.08
C GLU A 30 -7.04 6.52 8.54
N VAL A 31 -7.23 5.47 9.35
CA VAL A 31 -6.14 4.60 9.83
C VAL A 31 -5.59 3.76 8.68
N LEU A 32 -6.46 3.24 7.82
CA LEU A 32 -6.06 2.52 6.60
C LEU A 32 -5.31 3.45 5.65
N TRP A 33 -5.76 4.70 5.51
CA TRP A 33 -5.11 5.70 4.68
C TRP A 33 -3.71 6.06 5.17
N LEU A 34 -3.53 6.24 6.48
CA LEU A 34 -2.21 6.47 7.09
C LEU A 34 -1.24 5.31 6.83
N ALA A 35 -1.72 4.07 6.90
CA ALA A 35 -0.91 2.91 6.58
C ALA A 35 -0.42 2.93 5.13
N PHE A 36 -1.31 3.31 4.21
CA PHE A 36 -1.05 3.44 2.77
C PHE A 36 -0.09 4.58 2.42
N GLU A 37 -0.27 5.74 3.07
CA GLU A 37 0.50 6.96 2.81
C GLU A 37 2.00 6.76 3.02
N ARG A 38 2.40 5.93 3.99
CA ARG A 38 3.83 5.60 4.25
C ARG A 38 4.54 5.04 3.01
N LEU A 39 3.83 4.29 2.17
CA LEU A 39 4.37 3.74 0.92
C LEU A 39 4.25 4.71 -0.25
N ALA A 40 3.19 5.51 -0.31
CA ALA A 40 3.02 6.55 -1.32
C ALA A 40 4.08 7.66 -1.20
N GLN A 41 4.52 7.99 0.02
CA GLN A 41 5.56 8.98 0.28
C GLN A 41 6.99 8.45 0.04
N MET A 42 7.17 7.25 -0.51
CA MET A 42 8.49 6.72 -0.78
C MET A 42 9.27 7.63 -1.74
N PRO A 43 10.49 8.06 -1.39
CA PRO A 43 11.26 8.96 -2.25
C PRO A 43 11.55 8.33 -3.62
N ASN A 44 11.47 9.13 -4.69
CA ASN A 44 11.72 8.67 -6.07
C ASN A 44 13.10 8.01 -6.30
N HIS A 45 14.09 8.33 -5.48
CA HIS A 45 15.44 7.73 -5.54
C HIS A 45 15.55 6.38 -4.82
N ALA A 46 14.52 6.02 -4.05
CA ALA A 46 14.44 4.73 -3.38
C ALA A 46 13.90 3.62 -4.29
N VAL A 47 13.31 3.97 -5.44
CA VAL A 47 12.83 3.02 -6.46
C VAL A 47 13.65 3.20 -7.74
N SER A 48 14.17 2.10 -8.28
CA SER A 48 14.88 2.10 -9.56
C SER A 48 13.98 2.64 -10.67
N SER A 49 14.53 3.43 -11.59
CA SER A 49 13.79 3.94 -12.76
C SER A 49 13.14 2.82 -13.59
N ARG A 50 13.76 1.63 -13.64
CA ARG A 50 13.22 0.45 -14.34
C ARG A 50 11.97 -0.12 -13.70
N ASP A 51 11.86 -0.02 -12.38
CA ASP A 51 10.76 -0.62 -11.60
C ASP A 51 9.67 0.39 -11.25
N ARG A 52 9.84 1.67 -11.59
CA ARG A 52 8.90 2.74 -11.20
C ARG A 52 7.49 2.54 -11.74
N LEU A 53 7.34 2.09 -12.98
CA LEU A 53 6.01 1.82 -13.55
C LEU A 53 5.35 0.63 -12.83
N TRP A 54 6.13 -0.42 -12.57
CA TRP A 54 5.66 -1.58 -11.81
C TRP A 54 5.26 -1.19 -10.38
N TRP A 55 6.06 -0.36 -9.73
CA TRP A 55 5.81 0.19 -8.40
C TRP A 55 4.45 0.89 -8.32
N TRP A 56 4.19 1.84 -9.21
CA TRP A 56 2.89 2.50 -9.28
C TRP A 56 1.75 1.51 -9.54
N GLY A 57 1.95 0.55 -10.45
CA GLY A 57 0.95 -0.49 -10.71
C GLY A 57 0.61 -1.34 -9.47
N GLN A 58 1.60 -1.69 -8.65
CA GLN A 58 1.37 -2.41 -7.39
C GLN A 58 0.61 -1.54 -6.38
N LEU A 59 0.99 -0.27 -6.26
CA LEU A 59 0.33 0.67 -5.36
C LEU A 59 -1.16 0.82 -5.72
N TYR A 60 -1.49 1.01 -7.00
CA TYR A 60 -2.87 1.06 -7.47
C TYR A 60 -3.63 -0.25 -7.26
N ALA A 61 -3.00 -1.40 -7.47
CA ALA A 61 -3.64 -2.70 -7.25
C ALA A 61 -4.02 -2.91 -5.77
N ILE A 62 -3.18 -2.46 -4.83
CA ILE A 62 -3.51 -2.51 -3.40
C ILE A 62 -4.65 -1.54 -3.09
N MET A 63 -4.62 -0.30 -3.60
CA MET A 63 -5.75 0.63 -3.40
C MET A 63 -7.07 0.02 -3.87
N ASP A 64 -7.10 -0.54 -5.08
CA ASP A 64 -8.32 -1.10 -5.66
C ASP A 64 -8.84 -2.31 -4.87
N ARG A 65 -7.94 -3.15 -4.32
CA ARG A 65 -8.29 -4.29 -3.49
C ARG A 65 -8.96 -3.89 -2.16
N HIS A 66 -8.59 -2.74 -1.61
CA HIS A 66 -9.02 -2.26 -0.29
C HIS A 66 -10.10 -1.15 -0.38
N ALA A 67 -10.24 -0.46 -1.52
CA ALA A 67 -11.23 0.59 -1.72
C ALA A 67 -12.69 0.17 -1.44
N PRO A 68 -13.17 -1.04 -1.83
CA PRO A 68 -14.52 -1.48 -1.51
C PRO A 68 -14.77 -1.71 -0.02
N ARG A 69 -13.71 -1.82 0.78
CA ARG A 69 -13.76 -2.07 2.22
C ARG A 69 -13.64 -0.78 3.02
N CYS A 70 -12.93 0.23 2.52
CA CYS A 70 -12.99 1.60 3.02
C CYS A 70 -14.39 2.22 2.88
N LEU A 71 -15.09 1.97 1.75
CA LEU A 71 -16.44 2.48 1.49
C LEU A 71 -17.56 1.77 2.28
N ARG A 72 -17.24 0.80 3.14
CA ARG A 72 -18.20 0.05 3.97
C ARG A 72 -18.15 0.53 5.42
N ALA A 73 -18.32 1.83 5.64
CA ALA A 73 -18.81 2.29 6.94
C ALA A 73 -20.30 1.87 7.08
N PRO A 74 -20.71 1.24 8.19
CA PRO A 74 -22.12 0.97 8.44
C PRO A 74 -22.86 2.28 8.66
N ILE A 75 -23.95 2.47 7.91
CA ILE A 75 -24.97 3.49 8.17
C ILE A 75 -25.81 3.04 9.36
#